data_AF-A0A447XBB0-F1
#
_entry.id   AF-A0A447XBB0-F1
#
_cell.length_a   1.000
_cell.length_b   1.000
_cell.length_c   1.000
_cell.angle_alpha   90.00
_cell.angle_beta   90.00
_cell.angle_gamma   90.00
#
_symmetry.space_group_name_H-M   'P 1'
#
loop_
_entity.id
_entity.type
_entity.pdbx_description
1 polymer ?
#
loop_
_entity_poly.entity_id
_entity_poly.type
_entity_poly.pdbx_seq_one_letter_code
_entity_poly.pdbx_strand_id
1 'polypeptide(L)'
;MAGEIRQQRMDAWRAACLQNPQGILCCARGGQRSHIVQRWLHEAGINYRWWKVVIRHWRQTAIQATIELSQKPIVLIGGCTGSGKTLLVQQQPNGVDLEGLARHRGSAFGRTLQPQLSQASFENLLAAEMLKTDARQDLHLWVLEDESRMIGSNHLPECLRERMTQAAIAVVEDPFEIRS
;
A
#
# COMPACT_ATOMS: atom_id res chain seq x y z
N MET A 1 1.62 -14.84 29.66
CA MET A 1 0.59 -14.44 28.68
C MET A 1 0.48 -12.93 28.45
N ALA A 2 0.05 -12.08 29.40
CA ALA A 2 -0.06 -10.62 29.14
C ALA A 2 1.30 -9.91 28.93
N GLY A 3 2.37 -10.38 29.58
CA GLY A 3 3.73 -9.83 29.44
C GLY A 3 4.40 -10.11 28.09
N GLU A 4 4.22 -11.31 27.53
CA GLU A 4 4.78 -11.69 26.22
C GLU A 4 4.18 -10.87 25.07
N ILE A 5 2.86 -10.66 25.09
CA ILE A 5 2.18 -9.85 24.07
C ILE A 5 2.68 -8.40 24.12
N ARG A 6 2.96 -7.87 25.32
CA ARG A 6 3.55 -6.53 25.48
C ARG A 6 4.96 -6.49 24.90
N GLN A 7 5.80 -7.48 25.20
CA GLN A 7 7.18 -7.52 24.74
C GLN A 7 7.25 -7.62 23.21
N GLN A 8 6.49 -8.53 22.60
CA GLN A 8 6.41 -8.66 21.13
C GLN A 8 5.99 -7.35 20.44
N ARG A 9 5.01 -6.63 21.02
CA ARG A 9 4.60 -5.33 20.49
C ARG A 9 5.71 -4.29 20.61
N MET A 10 6.44 -4.28 21.73
CA MET A 10 7.57 -3.37 21.93
C MET A 10 8.71 -3.64 20.95
N ASP A 11 9.03 -4.90 20.69
CA ASP A 11 10.08 -5.28 19.75
C ASP A 11 9.70 -4.86 18.33
N ALA A 12 8.43 -5.06 17.93
CA ALA A 12 7.90 -4.60 16.65
C ALA A 12 7.96 -3.06 16.52
N TRP A 13 7.59 -2.33 17.58
CA TRP A 13 7.68 -0.86 17.59
C TRP A 13 9.12 -0.37 17.50
N ARG A 14 10.06 -0.99 18.23
CA ARG A 14 11.49 -0.67 18.16
C ARG A 14 12.04 -0.92 16.77
N ALA A 15 11.75 -2.07 16.16
CA ALA A 15 12.17 -2.38 14.80
C ALA A 15 11.64 -1.36 13.79
N ALA A 16 10.35 -0.98 13.88
CA ALA A 16 9.76 0.02 13.00
C ALA A 16 10.39 1.40 13.15
N CYS A 17 10.68 1.84 14.38
CA CYS A 17 11.34 3.13 14.65
C CYS A 17 12.78 3.16 14.14
N LEU A 18 13.52 2.06 14.29
CA LEU A 18 14.89 1.94 13.79
C LEU A 18 14.94 1.93 12.25
N GLN A 19 13.98 1.29 11.60
CA GLN A 19 13.85 1.31 10.13
C GLN A 19 13.42 2.69 9.60
N ASN A 20 12.74 3.50 10.41
CA ASN A 20 12.19 4.79 10.01
C ASN A 20 12.58 5.90 11.00
N PRO A 21 13.85 6.29 11.12
CA PRO A 21 14.30 7.21 12.17
C PRO A 21 13.66 8.62 12.10
N GLN A 22 13.14 9.01 10.93
CA GLN A 22 12.40 10.27 10.71
C GLN A 22 10.88 10.10 10.77
N GLY A 23 10.38 8.91 11.10
CA GLY A 23 8.95 8.64 11.13
C GLY A 23 8.24 9.32 12.30
N ILE A 24 6.92 9.38 12.20
CA ILE A 24 6.06 10.06 13.17
C ILE A 24 5.07 9.05 13.74
N LEU A 25 5.00 8.96 15.07
CA LEU A 25 3.97 8.20 15.76
C LEU A 25 2.66 8.99 15.74
N CYS A 26 1.60 8.39 15.19
CA CYS A 26 0.27 8.99 15.15
C CYS A 26 -0.81 8.04 15.72
N CYS A 27 -1.92 8.61 16.22
CA CYS A 27 -3.05 7.86 16.75
C CYS A 27 -4.24 7.89 15.79
N ALA A 28 -4.82 6.72 15.47
CA ALA A 28 -6.02 6.57 14.66
C ALA A 28 -7.19 7.51 15.03
N ARG A 29 -7.37 7.80 16.34
CA ARG A 29 -8.52 8.57 16.86
C ARG A 29 -8.18 9.53 18.02
N GLY A 30 -6.90 9.83 18.26
CA GLY A 30 -6.50 10.72 19.36
C GLY A 30 -6.78 10.18 20.78
N GLY A 31 -6.78 8.86 20.97
CA GLY A 31 -7.11 8.22 22.26
C GLY A 31 -5.90 7.86 23.13
N GLN A 32 -6.15 7.60 24.42
CA GLN A 32 -5.13 7.34 25.46
C GLN A 32 -4.16 6.18 25.18
N ARG A 33 -4.52 5.23 24.31
CA ARG A 33 -3.65 4.10 23.92
C ARG A 33 -2.35 4.55 23.24
N SER A 34 -2.36 5.69 22.55
CA SER A 34 -1.16 6.24 21.93
C SER A 34 -0.17 6.82 22.95
N HIS A 35 -0.66 7.33 24.08
CA HIS A 35 0.19 7.79 25.18
C HIS A 35 0.89 6.62 25.89
N ILE A 36 0.22 5.46 26.01
CA ILE A 36 0.82 4.26 26.60
C ILE A 36 2.02 3.77 25.76
N VAL A 37 1.84 3.68 24.44
CA VAL A 37 2.92 3.25 23.53
C VAL A 37 4.06 4.27 23.51
N GLN A 38 3.74 5.57 23.46
CA GLN A 38 4.75 6.63 23.53
C GLN A 38 5.56 6.55 24.83
N ARG A 39 4.89 6.32 25.96
CA ARG A 39 5.55 6.15 27.25
C ARG A 39 6.47 4.94 27.26
N TRP A 40 6.02 3.78 26.75
CA TRP A 40 6.87 2.59 26.68
C TRP A 40 8.07 2.78 25.75
N LEU A 41 7.91 3.47 24.63
CA LEU A 41 9.02 3.80 23.73
C LEU A 41 10.04 4.72 24.41
N HIS A 42 9.57 5.74 25.12
CA HIS A 42 10.42 6.64 25.90
C HIS A 42 11.16 5.90 27.03
N GLU A 43 10.46 5.04 27.80
CA GLU A 43 11.06 4.18 28.83
C GLU A 43 12.12 3.22 28.25
N ALA A 44 11.98 2.83 26.98
CA ALA A 44 12.95 2.01 26.24
C ALA A 44 14.07 2.82 25.56
N GLY A 45 14.15 4.13 25.83
CA GLY A 45 15.17 5.04 25.30
C GLY A 45 14.94 5.52 23.86
N ILE A 46 13.75 5.27 23.28
CA ILE A 46 13.42 5.67 21.92
C ILE A 46 12.61 6.97 21.96
N ASN A 47 13.28 8.07 21.62
CA ASN A 47 12.63 9.39 21.57
C ASN A 47 12.09 9.65 20.16
N TYR A 48 10.88 9.15 19.90
CA TYR A 48 10.25 9.19 18.58
C TYR A 48 9.25 10.34 18.46
N ARG A 49 9.26 11.07 17.33
CA ARG A 49 8.41 12.25 17.13
C ARG A 49 6.93 11.86 17.15
N TRP A 50 6.12 12.56 17.93
CA TRP A 50 4.68 12.29 18.07
C TRP A 50 3.84 13.46 17.59
N TRP A 51 2.75 13.17 16.86
CA TRP A 51 1.82 14.20 16.41
C TRP A 51 0.36 13.74 16.51
N LYS A 52 -0.42 14.46 17.34
CA LYS A 52 -1.75 14.06 17.82
C LYS A 52 -2.86 14.02 16.76
N VAL A 53 -2.80 14.87 15.71
CA VAL A 53 -3.97 15.21 14.86
C VAL A 53 -3.77 14.86 13.38
N VAL A 54 -2.92 13.88 13.11
CA VAL A 54 -2.38 13.70 11.76
C VAL A 54 -3.21 12.78 10.88
N ILE A 55 -3.68 11.65 11.42
CA ILE A 55 -4.22 10.57 10.59
C ILE A 55 -5.58 10.88 9.94
N ARG A 56 -6.42 11.71 10.57
CA ARG A 56 -7.73 12.06 10.01
C ARG A 56 -7.58 12.98 8.81
N HIS A 57 -6.78 14.03 8.96
CA HIS A 57 -6.45 14.94 7.86
C HIS A 57 -5.72 14.19 6.75
N TRP A 58 -4.70 13.39 7.09
CA TRP A 58 -3.96 12.61 6.10
C TRP A 58 -4.82 11.59 5.36
N ARG A 59 -5.73 10.91 6.06
CA ARG A 59 -6.64 9.97 5.39
C ARG A 59 -7.57 10.69 4.43
N GLN A 60 -8.09 11.85 4.82
CA GLN A 60 -8.95 12.64 3.94
C GLN A 60 -8.18 13.19 2.74
N THR A 61 -6.95 13.66 2.94
CA THR A 61 -6.04 14.06 1.87
C THR A 61 -5.70 12.89 0.93
N ALA A 62 -5.42 11.71 1.48
CA ALA A 62 -5.13 10.50 0.70
C ALA A 62 -6.34 10.09 -0.17
N ILE A 63 -7.54 10.07 0.42
CA ILE A 63 -8.78 9.79 -0.32
C ILE A 63 -8.98 10.80 -1.46
N GLN A 64 -8.83 12.10 -1.16
CA GLN A 64 -9.02 13.16 -2.15
C GLN A 64 -8.00 13.07 -3.29
N ALA A 65 -6.73 12.84 -2.97
CA ALA A 65 -5.69 12.63 -3.96
C ALA A 65 -5.99 11.43 -4.86
N THR A 66 -6.42 10.30 -4.31
CA THR A 66 -6.79 9.12 -5.10
C THR A 66 -7.98 9.41 -6.03
N ILE A 67 -9.00 10.15 -5.56
CA ILE A 67 -10.15 10.54 -6.39
C ILE A 67 -9.73 11.42 -7.58
N GLU A 68 -8.86 12.39 -7.33
CA GLU A 68 -8.37 13.30 -8.36
C GLU A 68 -7.47 12.59 -9.37
N LEU A 69 -6.52 11.79 -8.88
CA LEU A 69 -5.56 11.09 -9.73
C LEU A 69 -6.21 9.95 -10.53
N SER A 70 -7.27 9.31 -10.02
CA SER A 70 -7.99 8.27 -10.77
C SER A 70 -8.74 8.80 -12.00
N GLN A 71 -8.90 10.13 -12.14
CA GLN A 71 -9.51 10.71 -13.34
C GLN A 71 -8.65 10.56 -14.58
N LYS A 72 -7.32 10.44 -14.42
CA LYS A 72 -6.40 10.23 -15.54
C LYS A 72 -6.71 8.91 -16.26
N PRO A 73 -6.43 8.81 -17.57
CA PRO A 73 -6.50 7.56 -18.31
C PRO A 73 -5.76 6.42 -17.59
N ILE A 74 -6.25 5.19 -17.79
CA ILE A 74 -5.68 3.98 -17.21
C ILE A 74 -5.51 2.95 -18.33
N VAL A 75 -4.36 2.28 -18.34
CA VAL A 75 -4.11 1.04 -19.06
C VAL A 75 -3.83 -0.05 -18.02
N LEU A 76 -4.51 -1.18 -18.17
CA LEU A 76 -4.32 -2.34 -17.32
C LEU A 76 -3.39 -3.33 -18.00
N ILE A 77 -2.47 -3.91 -17.23
CA ILE A 77 -1.67 -5.06 -17.65
C ILE A 77 -2.39 -6.30 -17.16
N GLY A 78 -3.01 -7.02 -18.11
CA GLY A 78 -3.68 -8.30 -17.90
C GLY A 78 -2.81 -9.48 -18.33
N GLY A 79 -3.26 -10.71 -18.05
CA GLY A 79 -2.51 -11.93 -18.35
C GLY A 79 -2.67 -13.00 -17.26
N CYS A 80 -2.18 -14.21 -17.51
CA CYS A 80 -2.29 -15.31 -16.54
C CYS A 80 -1.57 -14.98 -15.21
N THR A 81 -1.95 -15.67 -14.13
CA THR A 81 -1.19 -15.59 -12.89
C THR A 81 0.21 -16.18 -13.10
N GLY A 82 1.24 -15.50 -12.58
CA GLY A 82 2.64 -15.86 -12.82
C GLY A 82 3.27 -15.31 -14.10
N SER A 83 2.53 -14.60 -14.97
CA SER A 83 3.04 -14.08 -16.26
C SER A 83 3.88 -12.80 -16.15
N GLY A 84 4.45 -12.49 -14.98
CA GLY A 84 5.32 -11.31 -14.80
C GLY A 84 4.63 -9.94 -14.89
N LYS A 85 3.29 -9.85 -14.79
CA LYS A 85 2.53 -8.58 -14.88
C LYS A 85 3.05 -7.48 -13.96
N THR A 86 3.31 -7.82 -12.70
CA THR A 86 3.87 -6.88 -11.71
C THR A 86 5.21 -6.31 -12.15
N LEU A 87 6.08 -7.11 -12.77
CA LEU A 87 7.37 -6.64 -13.28
C LEU A 87 7.18 -5.64 -14.42
N LEU A 88 6.23 -5.89 -15.33
CA LEU A 88 5.93 -4.98 -16.44
C LEU A 88 5.38 -3.65 -15.93
N VAL A 89 4.53 -3.67 -14.92
CA VAL A 89 4.01 -2.46 -14.25
C VAL A 89 5.15 -1.70 -13.58
N GLN A 90 6.01 -2.36 -12.80
CA GLN A 90 7.14 -1.73 -12.12
C GLN A 90 8.18 -1.12 -13.07
N GLN A 91 8.29 -1.63 -14.30
CA GLN A 91 9.17 -1.07 -15.33
C GLN A 91 8.64 0.23 -15.95
N GLN A 92 7.35 0.54 -15.77
CA GLN A 92 6.77 1.77 -16.30
C GLN A 92 7.03 2.96 -15.37
N PRO A 93 7.44 4.12 -15.89
CA PRO A 93 7.63 5.32 -15.07
C PRO A 93 6.34 5.81 -14.40
N ASN A 94 5.20 5.46 -14.99
CA ASN A 94 3.83 5.74 -14.57
C ASN A 94 3.09 4.49 -14.05
N GLY A 95 3.84 3.45 -13.70
CA GLY A 95 3.31 2.21 -13.15
C GLY A 95 3.00 2.32 -11.65
N VAL A 96 1.91 1.67 -11.22
CA VAL A 96 1.60 1.51 -9.79
C VAL A 96 1.32 0.03 -9.50
N ASP A 97 2.19 -0.57 -8.70
CA ASP A 97 2.16 -1.98 -8.26
C ASP A 97 1.14 -2.17 -7.13
N LEU A 98 -0.09 -2.52 -7.48
CA LEU A 98 -1.21 -2.65 -6.54
C LEU A 98 -1.04 -3.90 -5.65
N GLU A 99 -0.58 -5.01 -6.20
CA GLU A 99 -0.28 -6.24 -5.46
C GLU A 99 0.80 -6.00 -4.40
N GLY A 100 1.91 -5.37 -4.79
CA GLY A 100 3.02 -5.00 -3.91
C GLY A 100 2.57 -4.06 -2.80
N LEU A 101 1.75 -3.05 -3.12
CA LEU A 101 1.15 -2.15 -2.13
C LEU A 101 0.23 -2.90 -1.14
N ALA A 102 -0.52 -3.90 -1.61
CA ALA A 102 -1.36 -4.76 -0.76
C ALA A 102 -0.56 -5.82 0.02
N ARG A 103 0.74 -5.98 -0.27
CA ARG A 103 1.55 -7.15 0.13
C ARG A 103 0.87 -8.47 -0.28
N HIS A 104 0.19 -8.43 -1.40
CA HIS A 104 -0.39 -9.57 -2.06
C HIS A 104 0.63 -10.14 -3.03
N ARG A 105 0.62 -11.46 -3.19
CA ARG A 105 1.22 -12.10 -4.35
C ARG A 105 0.05 -12.76 -5.06
N GLY A 106 -0.13 -12.49 -6.35
CA GLY A 106 -1.22 -13.02 -7.15
C GLY A 106 -1.41 -14.53 -6.95
N SER A 107 -2.62 -15.01 -7.22
CA SER A 107 -3.11 -16.32 -6.73
C SER A 107 -2.27 -17.57 -7.07
N ALA A 108 -1.28 -17.46 -7.96
CA ALA A 108 -0.34 -18.53 -8.30
C ALA A 108 0.84 -18.69 -7.31
N PHE A 109 1.17 -17.70 -6.49
CA PHE A 109 2.26 -17.81 -5.52
C PHE A 109 1.69 -17.92 -4.11
N GLY A 110 2.10 -18.97 -3.37
CA GLY A 110 1.60 -19.28 -2.03
C GLY A 110 1.80 -18.18 -0.97
N ARG A 111 1.45 -18.50 0.30
CA ARG A 111 1.38 -17.54 1.43
C ARG A 111 2.55 -16.55 1.46
N THR A 112 2.23 -15.26 1.42
CA THR A 112 3.18 -14.18 1.71
C THR A 112 3.73 -14.34 3.13
N LEU A 113 5.06 -14.32 3.29
CA LEU A 113 5.71 -14.33 4.62
C LEU A 113 5.35 -13.10 5.46
N GLN A 114 4.88 -12.02 4.82
CA GLN A 114 4.44 -10.80 5.46
C GLN A 114 2.90 -10.73 5.48
N PRO A 115 2.30 -10.29 6.60
CA PRO A 115 0.86 -10.08 6.65
C PRO A 115 0.44 -8.94 5.71
N GLN A 116 -0.72 -9.11 5.07
CA GLN A 116 -1.36 -8.05 4.32
C GLN A 116 -1.61 -6.82 5.20
N LEU A 117 -1.62 -5.66 4.56
CA LEU A 117 -1.83 -4.40 5.26
C LEU A 117 -3.29 -4.21 5.67
N SER A 118 -3.51 -3.43 6.72
CA SER A 118 -4.86 -2.95 7.01
C SER A 118 -5.39 -2.12 5.84
N GLN A 119 -6.71 -2.12 5.62
CA GLN A 119 -7.33 -1.35 4.54
C GLN A 119 -6.89 0.12 4.51
N ALA A 120 -6.84 0.78 5.67
CA ALA A 120 -6.42 2.17 5.75
C ALA A 120 -4.93 2.37 5.41
N SER A 121 -4.08 1.39 5.73
CA SER A 121 -2.65 1.45 5.39
C SER A 121 -2.44 1.25 3.89
N PHE A 122 -3.17 0.31 3.28
CA PHE A 122 -3.18 0.11 1.84
C PHE A 122 -3.63 1.38 1.10
N GLU A 123 -4.79 1.95 1.46
CA GLU A 123 -5.31 3.19 0.86
C GLU A 123 -4.32 4.36 0.95
N ASN A 124 -3.67 4.53 2.11
CA ASN A 124 -2.69 5.60 2.31
C ASN A 124 -1.42 5.39 1.47
N LEU A 125 -0.93 4.15 1.37
CA LEU A 125 0.24 3.85 0.55
C LEU A 125 -0.07 4.01 -0.94
N LEU A 126 -1.25 3.58 -1.38
CA LEU A 126 -1.72 3.78 -2.74
C LEU A 126 -1.76 5.26 -3.10
N ALA A 127 -2.39 6.10 -2.29
CA ALA A 127 -2.43 7.54 -2.53
C ALA A 127 -1.03 8.16 -2.58
N ALA A 128 -0.14 7.75 -1.67
CA ALA A 128 1.24 8.24 -1.64
C ALA A 128 2.04 7.81 -2.88
N GLU A 129 1.88 6.57 -3.34
CA GLU A 129 2.56 6.06 -4.53
C GLU A 129 2.04 6.74 -5.79
N MET A 130 0.72 6.92 -5.92
CA MET A 130 0.11 7.66 -7.01
C MET A 130 0.62 9.11 -7.03
N LEU A 131 0.62 9.83 -5.90
CA LEU A 131 1.14 11.21 -5.84
C LEU A 131 2.62 11.32 -6.25
N LYS A 132 3.47 10.41 -5.74
CA LYS A 132 4.91 10.41 -6.09
C LYS A 132 5.11 10.09 -7.56
N THR A 133 4.38 9.11 -8.07
CA THR A 133 4.45 8.71 -9.47
C THR A 133 3.94 9.82 -10.37
N ASP A 134 2.88 10.52 -9.95
CA ASP A 134 2.34 11.67 -10.67
C ASP A 134 3.34 12.81 -10.80
N ALA A 135 4.03 13.12 -9.71
CA ALA A 135 5.00 14.21 -9.66
C ALA A 135 6.27 13.94 -10.50
N ARG A 136 6.55 12.67 -10.86
CA ARG A 136 7.73 12.28 -11.65
C ARG A 136 7.43 11.95 -13.12
N GLN A 137 6.15 11.78 -13.48
CA GLN A 137 5.77 11.33 -14.82
C GLN A 137 5.29 12.51 -15.67
N ASP A 138 5.53 12.43 -16.98
CA ASP A 138 4.96 13.36 -17.97
C ASP A 138 3.78 12.77 -18.76
N LEU A 139 3.56 11.45 -18.62
CA LEU A 139 2.70 10.67 -19.52
C LEU A 139 1.19 10.81 -19.25
N HIS A 140 0.78 11.50 -18.17
CA HIS A 140 -0.63 11.72 -17.78
C HIS A 140 -1.52 10.47 -17.88
N LEU A 141 -0.97 9.28 -17.61
CA LEU A 141 -1.58 7.97 -17.83
C LEU A 141 -1.15 7.04 -16.70
N TRP A 142 -2.03 6.17 -16.21
CA TRP A 142 -1.64 5.12 -15.26
C TRP A 142 -1.46 3.78 -15.96
N VAL A 143 -0.43 3.04 -15.55
CA VAL A 143 -0.29 1.61 -15.87
C VAL A 143 -0.46 0.81 -14.57
N LEU A 144 -1.52 0.00 -14.51
CA LEU A 144 -1.88 -0.76 -13.31
C LEU A 144 -2.01 -2.26 -13.63
N GLU A 145 -2.03 -3.08 -12.60
CA GLU A 145 -2.37 -4.50 -12.72
C GLU A 145 -3.90 -4.65 -12.91
N ASP A 146 -4.33 -5.61 -13.74
CA ASP A 146 -5.75 -5.96 -13.96
C ASP A 146 -6.34 -6.70 -12.75
N GLU A 147 -6.39 -6.03 -11.61
CA GLU A 147 -6.99 -6.53 -10.39
C GLU A 147 -8.48 -6.22 -10.33
N SER A 148 -9.23 -7.17 -9.77
CA SER A 148 -10.69 -7.05 -9.61
C SER A 148 -11.06 -6.13 -8.43
N ARG A 149 -12.22 -6.31 -7.81
CA ARG A 149 -12.64 -5.51 -6.65
C ARG A 149 -11.70 -5.65 -5.43
N MET A 150 -11.00 -6.78 -5.32
CA MET A 150 -10.21 -7.13 -4.14
C MET A 150 -8.82 -7.61 -4.53
N ILE A 151 -7.84 -7.23 -3.72
CA ILE A 151 -6.45 -7.67 -3.78
C ILE A 151 -6.17 -8.42 -2.47
N GLY A 152 -6.43 -9.73 -2.48
CA GLY A 152 -6.56 -10.52 -1.25
C GLY A 152 -7.66 -9.98 -0.34
N SER A 153 -7.29 -9.49 0.86
CA SER A 153 -8.22 -8.89 1.83
C SER A 153 -8.38 -7.36 1.70
N ASN A 154 -7.60 -6.71 0.83
CA ASN A 154 -7.71 -5.27 0.59
C ASN A 154 -8.72 -4.97 -0.52
N HIS A 155 -9.53 -3.94 -0.34
CA HIS A 155 -10.45 -3.45 -1.36
C HIS A 155 -9.83 -2.28 -2.12
N LEU A 156 -9.96 -2.27 -3.45
CA LEU A 156 -9.59 -1.09 -4.23
C LEU A 156 -10.56 0.06 -3.94
N PRO A 157 -10.07 1.31 -3.89
CA PRO A 157 -10.93 2.48 -3.81
C PRO A 157 -11.93 2.51 -4.97
N GLU A 158 -13.19 2.79 -4.67
CA GLU A 158 -14.28 2.70 -5.66
C GLU A 158 -14.03 3.61 -6.87
N CYS A 159 -13.52 4.82 -6.64
CA CYS A 159 -13.16 5.78 -7.70
C CYS A 159 -12.07 5.28 -8.65
N LEU A 160 -11.21 4.37 -8.20
CA LEU A 160 -10.19 3.75 -9.05
C LEU A 160 -10.79 2.53 -9.76
N ARG A 161 -11.54 1.70 -9.03
CA ARG A 161 -12.22 0.52 -9.56
C ARG A 161 -13.13 0.85 -10.75
N GLU A 162 -13.96 1.89 -10.63
CA GLU A 162 -14.85 2.32 -11.71
C GLU A 162 -14.08 2.70 -12.98
N ARG A 163 -12.92 3.35 -12.81
CA ARG A 163 -12.06 3.77 -13.91
C ARG A 163 -11.35 2.58 -14.54
N MET A 164 -10.89 1.62 -13.73
CA MET A 164 -10.31 0.36 -14.20
C MET A 164 -11.32 -0.46 -15.02
N THR A 165 -12.61 -0.50 -14.63
CA THR A 165 -13.62 -1.23 -15.44
C THR A 165 -13.85 -0.67 -16.84
N GLN A 166 -13.41 0.56 -17.11
CA GLN A 166 -13.50 1.22 -18.41
C GLN A 166 -12.14 1.30 -19.13
N ALA A 167 -11.07 0.81 -18.51
CA ALA A 167 -9.71 0.93 -18.99
C ALA A 167 -9.42 -0.06 -20.11
N ALA A 168 -8.49 0.30 -21.00
CA ALA A 168 -7.96 -0.64 -21.97
C ALA A 168 -7.06 -1.67 -21.26
N ILE A 169 -7.17 -2.94 -21.66
CA ILE A 169 -6.36 -4.04 -21.11
C ILE A 169 -5.34 -4.47 -22.15
N ALA A 170 -4.05 -4.34 -21.81
CA ALA A 170 -2.95 -4.95 -22.53
C ALA A 170 -2.69 -6.35 -21.95
N VAL A 171 -2.99 -7.40 -22.71
CA VAL A 171 -2.82 -8.78 -22.26
C VAL A 171 -1.40 -9.25 -22.58
N VAL A 172 -0.70 -9.73 -21.55
CA VAL A 172 0.60 -10.40 -21.70
C VAL A 172 0.35 -11.84 -22.14
N GLU A 173 0.64 -12.12 -23.41
CA GLU A 173 0.67 -13.49 -23.92
C GLU A 173 2.00 -14.12 -23.55
N ASP A 174 1.99 -15.02 -22.57
CA ASP A 174 3.12 -15.90 -22.29
C ASP A 174 2.88 -17.22 -23.04
N PRO A 175 3.70 -17.59 -24.04
CA PRO A 175 3.55 -18.87 -24.73
C PRO A 175 3.60 -19.98 -23.68
N PHE A 176 2.59 -20.85 -23.68
CA PHE A 176 2.43 -21.95 -22.72
C PHE A 176 3.64 -22.89 -22.59
N GLU A 177 4.66 -22.77 -23.44
CA GLU A 177 5.89 -23.59 -23.48
C GLU A 177 6.98 -23.18 -22.46
N ILE A 178 6.89 -22.02 -21.79
CA ILE A 178 7.95 -21.52 -20.87
C ILE A 178 7.53 -21.65 -19.39
N ARG A 179 6.80 -22.71 -19.03
CA ARG A 179 6.54 -23.05 -17.62
C ARG A 179 7.46 -24.20 -17.20
N SER A 180 8.61 -23.86 -16.62
CA SER A 180 9.53 -24.82 -15.97
C SER A 180 9.09 -25.15 -14.55
#